data_AF-A0A936QRL8-F1
#
_entry.id   AF-A0A936QRL8-F1
#
_cell.length_a   1.000
_cell.length_b   1.000
_cell.length_c   1.000
_cell.angle_alpha   90.00
_cell.angle_beta   90.00
_cell.angle_gamma   90.00
#
_symmetry.space_group_name_H-M   'P 1'
#
loop_
_entity.id
_entity.type
_entity.pdbx_description
1 polymer ?
#
loop_
_entity_poly.entity_id
_entity_poly.type
_entity_poly.pdbx_seq_one_letter_code
_entity_poly.pdbx_strand_id
1 'polypeptide(L)'
;MFRNLAPLVRSGAILILVLAFGLKADAQHSDHAADGLKAEVAERRAALERSDSLGNKVESIEGRLALAPLLAGPDAITALRMAAAMADSSDHLRLELQTRGMLATRLASGGKITEAFAEASALADLERRISIAVLDSSDVAHGLSMARVKAERDSLEQVNAAQRAELSTELRSSEERMRLWMWIALAIAVIALLILGWLLQRMGRVSKKLHGIMAGLQQEVAELKEFRNKRREQPDRSTPSTPPIPVAPPEAVVASPPSQAIVEAMDPVVAALFLRSGPERLATLRAARTSGDREKILRVVHSLKPQLASFDADLFAPICAAITTPPNGMDLTRWNADLDTLERGVEDILRKLAQ
;
A
#
# COMPACT_ATOMS: atom_id res chain seq x y z
N MET A 1 70.74 25.74 -72.81
CA MET A 1 70.51 26.36 -71.49
C MET A 1 69.05 26.74 -71.19
N PHE A 2 68.05 26.36 -72.02
CA PHE A 2 66.64 26.77 -71.84
C PHE A 2 65.64 25.61 -71.68
N ARG A 3 66.07 24.44 -71.16
CA ARG A 3 65.21 23.24 -71.11
C ARG A 3 64.64 22.91 -69.71
N ASN A 4 64.99 23.67 -68.68
CA ASN A 4 64.63 23.38 -67.28
C ASN A 4 63.57 24.32 -66.65
N LEU A 5 62.94 25.22 -67.41
CA LEU A 5 61.92 26.16 -66.89
C LEU A 5 60.47 25.65 -67.00
N ALA A 6 60.23 24.54 -67.69
CA ALA A 6 58.88 24.00 -67.92
C ALA A 6 58.12 23.53 -66.64
N PRO A 7 58.75 22.94 -65.60
CA PRO A 7 57.99 22.47 -64.43
C PRO A 7 57.59 23.60 -63.47
N LEU A 8 58.32 24.71 -63.43
CA LEU A 8 58.03 25.86 -62.56
C LEU A 8 56.80 26.65 -63.01
N VAL A 9 56.60 26.79 -64.33
CA VAL A 9 55.42 27.49 -64.88
C VAL A 9 54.14 26.66 -64.69
N ARG A 10 54.23 25.32 -64.75
CA ARG A 10 53.07 24.44 -64.53
C ARG A 10 52.61 24.41 -63.07
N SER A 11 53.52 24.40 -62.10
CA SER A 11 53.14 24.44 -60.68
C SER A 11 52.56 25.79 -60.26
N GLY A 12 53.04 26.90 -60.83
CA GLY A 12 52.46 28.24 -60.58
C GLY A 12 51.04 28.39 -61.12
N ALA A 13 50.77 27.85 -62.32
CA ALA A 13 49.44 27.90 -62.93
C ALA A 13 48.40 27.08 -62.16
N ILE A 14 48.78 25.93 -61.60
CA ILE A 14 47.88 25.08 -60.79
C ILE A 14 47.55 25.77 -59.45
N LEU A 15 48.53 26.42 -58.81
CA LEU A 15 48.30 27.14 -57.55
C LEU A 15 47.34 28.33 -57.72
N ILE A 16 47.49 29.10 -58.80
CA ILE A 16 46.61 30.24 -59.11
C ILE A 16 45.19 29.74 -59.43
N LEU A 17 45.06 28.61 -60.12
CA LEU A 17 43.77 28.01 -60.43
C LEU A 17 43.07 27.49 -59.17
N VAL A 18 43.79 26.83 -58.25
CA VAL A 18 43.23 26.36 -56.96
C VAL A 18 42.82 27.53 -56.06
N LEU A 19 43.59 28.62 -56.01
CA LEU A 19 43.20 29.84 -55.27
C LEU A 19 41.96 30.51 -55.87
N ALA A 20 41.86 30.58 -57.20
CA ALA A 20 40.71 31.17 -57.89
C ALA A 20 39.44 30.32 -57.77
N PHE A 21 39.56 28.98 -57.75
CA PHE A 21 38.42 28.08 -57.55
C PHE A 21 37.99 27.98 -56.07
N GLY A 22 38.94 28.05 -55.12
CA GLY A 22 38.65 28.08 -53.69
C GLY A 22 37.88 29.32 -53.25
N LEU A 23 38.27 30.51 -53.73
CA LEU A 23 37.56 31.77 -53.44
C LEU A 23 36.15 31.81 -54.05
N LYS A 24 35.92 31.15 -55.19
CA LYS A 24 34.58 31.02 -55.78
C LYS A 24 33.69 30.03 -55.04
N ALA A 25 34.24 28.93 -54.52
CA ALA A 25 33.47 27.95 -53.76
C ALA A 25 32.95 28.52 -52.44
N ASP A 26 33.78 29.33 -51.75
CA ASP A 26 33.38 30.01 -50.50
C ASP A 26 32.32 31.10 -50.75
N ALA A 27 32.47 31.87 -51.84
CA ALA A 27 31.45 32.85 -52.25
C ALA A 27 30.10 32.18 -52.58
N GLN A 28 30.13 31.04 -53.27
CA GLN A 28 28.92 30.31 -53.65
C GLN A 28 28.24 29.62 -52.44
N HIS A 29 29.02 29.19 -51.45
CA HIS A 29 28.48 28.68 -50.18
C HIS A 29 27.87 29.81 -49.32
N SER A 30 28.49 30.99 -49.32
CA SER A 30 27.95 32.17 -48.64
C SER A 30 26.66 32.69 -49.26
N ASP A 31 26.53 32.62 -50.59
CA ASP A 31 25.31 33.03 -51.30
C ASP A 31 24.14 32.09 -50.99
N HIS A 32 24.36 30.77 -50.98
CA HIS A 32 23.33 29.80 -50.59
C HIS A 32 22.93 29.91 -49.12
N ALA A 33 23.86 30.21 -48.22
CA ALA A 33 23.56 30.45 -46.80
C ALA A 33 22.76 31.76 -46.59
N ALA A 34 23.11 32.82 -47.32
CA ALA A 34 22.39 34.09 -47.28
C ALA A 34 20.96 33.96 -47.83
N ASP A 35 20.77 33.19 -48.89
CA ASP A 35 19.43 32.96 -49.47
C ASP A 35 18.58 32.03 -48.58
N GLY A 36 19.19 31.04 -47.92
CA GLY A 36 18.53 30.23 -46.90
C GLY A 36 18.04 31.07 -45.70
N LEU A 37 18.88 31.97 -45.18
CA LEU A 37 18.51 32.86 -44.09
C LEU A 37 17.37 33.82 -44.48
N LYS A 38 17.40 34.37 -45.70
CA LYS A 38 16.30 35.23 -46.20
C LYS A 38 14.99 34.45 -46.30
N ALA A 39 15.02 33.21 -46.78
CA ALA A 39 13.85 32.36 -46.87
C ALA A 39 13.27 32.07 -45.47
N GLU A 40 14.12 31.72 -44.50
CA GLU A 40 13.69 31.48 -43.12
C GLU A 40 13.11 32.74 -42.45
N VAL A 41 13.74 33.90 -42.66
CA VAL A 41 13.21 35.19 -42.16
C VAL A 41 11.85 35.51 -42.78
N ALA A 42 11.68 35.27 -44.09
CA ALA A 42 10.41 35.49 -44.78
C ALA A 42 9.31 34.55 -44.27
N GLU A 43 9.63 33.26 -44.07
CA GLU A 43 8.72 32.27 -43.52
C GLU A 43 8.26 32.65 -42.10
N ARG A 44 9.21 33.03 -41.22
CA ARG A 44 8.89 33.44 -39.85
C ARG A 44 8.09 34.74 -39.80
N ARG A 45 8.33 35.70 -40.70
CA ARG A 45 7.49 36.91 -40.84
C ARG A 45 6.06 36.56 -41.28
N ALA A 46 5.91 35.67 -42.25
CA ALA A 46 4.59 35.22 -42.71
C ALA A 46 3.83 34.41 -41.62
N ALA A 47 4.55 33.64 -40.80
CA ALA A 47 3.96 32.99 -39.62
C ALA A 47 3.54 34.02 -38.56
N LEU A 48 4.36 35.05 -38.34
CA LEU A 48 4.07 36.13 -37.40
C LEU A 48 2.83 36.93 -37.80
N GLU A 49 2.73 37.34 -39.07
CA GLU A 49 1.57 38.05 -39.60
C GLU A 49 0.28 37.24 -39.44
N ARG A 50 0.36 35.91 -39.64
CA ARG A 50 -0.76 35.00 -39.35
C ARG A 50 -1.11 35.01 -37.87
N SER A 51 -0.15 34.87 -36.96
CA SER A 51 -0.41 34.92 -35.51
C SER A 51 -1.00 36.24 -35.04
N ASP A 52 -0.54 37.36 -35.62
CA ASP A 52 -1.05 38.71 -35.35
C ASP A 52 -2.50 38.85 -35.84
N SER A 53 -2.81 38.32 -37.04
CA SER A 53 -4.16 38.35 -37.59
C SER A 53 -5.16 37.51 -36.78
N LEU A 54 -4.68 36.43 -36.16
CA LEU A 54 -5.46 35.57 -35.27
C LEU A 54 -5.62 36.17 -33.86
N GLY A 55 -4.92 37.27 -33.55
CA GLY A 55 -4.93 37.88 -32.23
C GLY A 55 -4.26 37.02 -31.15
N ASN A 56 -3.46 36.01 -31.54
CA ASN A 56 -2.77 35.15 -30.59
C ASN A 56 -1.53 35.87 -30.06
N LYS A 57 -1.71 36.61 -28.96
CA LYS A 57 -0.66 37.44 -28.35
C LYS A 57 0.58 36.63 -27.97
N VAL A 58 0.42 35.40 -27.45
CA VAL A 58 1.55 34.56 -27.01
C VAL A 58 2.40 34.12 -28.18
N GLU A 59 1.79 33.51 -29.21
CA GLU A 59 2.51 33.08 -30.42
C GLU A 59 3.15 34.27 -31.15
N SER A 60 2.50 35.42 -31.11
CA SER A 60 2.99 36.67 -31.68
C SER A 60 4.21 37.24 -30.92
N ILE A 61 4.26 37.12 -29.59
CA ILE A 61 5.43 37.48 -28.77
C ILE A 61 6.57 36.49 -29.02
N GLU A 62 6.29 35.19 -28.99
CA GLU A 62 7.27 34.12 -29.22
C GLU A 62 7.84 34.17 -30.64
N GLY A 63 7.01 34.42 -31.64
CA GLY A 63 7.44 34.61 -33.02
C GLY A 63 8.39 35.79 -33.18
N ARG A 64 8.13 36.93 -32.50
CA ARG A 64 9.04 38.10 -32.49
C ARG A 64 10.35 37.81 -31.75
N LEU A 65 10.28 37.10 -30.62
CA LEU A 65 11.47 36.61 -29.89
C LEU A 65 12.34 35.71 -30.78
N ALA A 66 11.71 34.79 -31.52
CA ALA A 66 12.39 33.87 -32.40
C ALA A 66 12.93 34.54 -33.67
N LEU A 67 12.28 35.61 -34.14
CA LEU A 67 12.70 36.38 -35.32
C LEU A 67 13.87 37.33 -34.99
N ALA A 68 13.91 37.92 -33.78
CA ALA A 68 14.87 38.95 -33.41
C ALA A 68 16.37 38.56 -33.59
N PRO A 69 16.83 37.33 -33.28
CA PRO A 69 18.21 36.91 -33.52
C PRO A 69 18.59 36.88 -35.00
N LEU A 70 17.61 36.63 -35.88
CA LEU A 70 17.79 36.53 -37.34
C LEU A 70 17.78 37.90 -38.03
N LEU A 71 17.30 38.93 -37.33
CA LEU A 71 17.24 40.31 -37.84
C LEU A 71 18.51 41.10 -37.50
N ALA A 72 18.91 41.98 -38.42
CA ALA A 72 20.05 42.86 -38.24
C ALA A 72 19.64 44.20 -37.59
N GLY A 73 20.49 44.70 -36.69
CA GLY A 73 20.46 46.08 -36.19
C GLY A 73 19.08 46.56 -35.69
N PRO A 74 18.50 47.62 -36.28
CA PRO A 74 17.29 48.30 -35.79
C PRO A 74 16.01 47.46 -35.90
N ASP A 75 15.94 46.53 -36.85
CA ASP A 75 14.76 45.68 -37.05
C ASP A 75 14.60 44.70 -35.89
N ALA A 76 15.71 44.14 -35.41
CA ALA A 76 15.72 43.26 -34.22
C ALA A 76 15.24 44.02 -32.97
N ILE A 77 15.70 45.27 -32.79
CA ILE A 77 15.30 46.11 -31.66
C ILE A 77 13.81 46.43 -31.74
N THR A 78 13.30 46.74 -32.93
CA THR A 78 11.87 47.03 -33.14
C THR A 78 11.01 45.81 -32.84
N ALA A 79 11.40 44.64 -33.34
CA ALA A 79 10.70 43.39 -33.06
C ALA A 79 10.64 43.08 -31.55
N LEU A 80 11.77 43.25 -30.83
CA LEU A 80 11.84 43.03 -29.38
C LEU A 80 11.03 44.05 -28.58
N ARG A 81 11.01 45.33 -28.98
CA ARG A 81 10.17 46.36 -28.34
C ARG A 81 8.69 46.07 -28.49
N MET A 82 8.26 45.65 -29.69
CA MET A 82 6.87 45.23 -29.91
C MET A 82 6.54 44.01 -29.06
N ALA A 83 7.43 43.01 -29.00
CA ALA A 83 7.24 41.83 -28.17
C ALA A 83 7.12 42.17 -26.69
N ALA A 84 7.98 43.07 -26.17
CA ALA A 84 7.91 43.53 -24.77
C ALA A 84 6.62 44.29 -24.46
N ALA A 85 6.18 45.20 -25.35
CA ALA A 85 4.93 45.92 -25.18
C ALA A 85 3.70 45.00 -25.23
N MET A 86 3.73 43.98 -26.11
CA MET A 86 2.68 42.97 -26.18
C MET A 86 2.67 42.12 -24.91
N ALA A 87 3.84 41.68 -24.42
CA ALA A 87 3.96 40.89 -23.21
C ALA A 87 3.43 41.62 -21.97
N ASP A 88 3.79 42.90 -21.81
CA ASP A 88 3.27 43.79 -20.76
C ASP A 88 1.73 43.94 -20.87
N SER A 89 1.20 44.21 -22.07
CA SER A 89 -0.26 44.32 -22.29
C SER A 89 -1.06 43.02 -22.09
N SER A 90 -0.36 41.88 -22.07
CA SER A 90 -0.96 40.55 -21.88
C SER A 90 -0.73 40.00 -20.47
N ASP A 91 -0.07 40.77 -19.60
CA ASP A 91 0.33 40.36 -18.24
C ASP A 91 1.11 39.03 -18.20
N HIS A 92 1.83 38.73 -19.28
CA HIS A 92 2.68 37.55 -19.37
C HIS A 92 4.08 37.86 -18.84
N LEU A 93 4.19 38.00 -17.51
CA LEU A 93 5.40 38.45 -16.81
C LEU A 93 6.68 37.68 -17.21
N ARG A 94 6.57 36.37 -17.44
CA ARG A 94 7.72 35.53 -17.84
C ARG A 94 8.22 35.85 -19.26
N LEU A 95 7.30 36.04 -20.20
CA LEU A 95 7.64 36.41 -21.58
C LEU A 95 8.13 37.86 -21.64
N GLU A 96 7.57 38.75 -20.80
CA GLU A 96 8.03 40.12 -20.66
C GLU A 96 9.49 40.17 -20.15
N LEU A 97 9.82 39.37 -19.14
CA LEU A 97 11.19 39.26 -18.61
C LEU A 97 12.17 38.78 -19.69
N GLN A 98 11.78 37.75 -20.45
CA GLN A 98 12.61 37.22 -21.53
C GLN A 98 12.82 38.24 -22.66
N THR A 99 11.75 38.89 -23.12
CA THR A 99 11.79 39.90 -24.20
C THR A 99 12.62 41.12 -23.81
N ARG A 100 12.39 41.68 -22.61
CA ARG A 100 13.17 42.81 -22.10
C ARG A 100 14.65 42.43 -21.87
N GLY A 101 14.94 41.21 -21.43
CA GLY A 101 16.30 40.69 -21.27
C GLY A 101 17.07 40.64 -22.59
N MET A 102 16.42 40.11 -23.63
CA MET A 102 16.98 40.12 -24.99
C MET A 102 17.13 41.53 -25.54
N LEU A 103 16.16 42.41 -25.29
CA LEU A 103 16.20 43.82 -25.71
C LEU A 103 17.37 44.57 -25.08
N ALA A 104 17.55 44.47 -23.76
CA ALA A 104 18.65 45.11 -23.03
C ALA A 104 20.01 44.63 -23.56
N THR A 105 20.16 43.32 -23.77
CA THR A 105 21.38 42.73 -24.33
C THR A 105 21.65 43.24 -25.75
N ARG A 106 20.62 43.32 -26.59
CA ARG A 106 20.76 43.80 -27.98
C ARG A 106 21.10 45.29 -28.02
N LEU A 107 20.47 46.11 -27.18
CA LEU A 107 20.77 47.55 -27.05
C LEU A 107 22.20 47.79 -26.57
N ALA A 108 22.67 47.01 -25.58
CA ALA A 108 24.05 47.08 -25.09
C ALA A 108 25.05 46.71 -26.19
N SER A 109 24.80 45.61 -26.92
CA SER A 109 25.64 45.20 -28.06
C SER A 109 25.66 46.21 -29.20
N GLY A 110 24.58 46.99 -29.36
CA GLY A 110 24.46 48.06 -30.36
C GLY A 110 25.04 49.41 -29.92
N GLY A 111 25.70 49.49 -28.77
CA GLY A 111 26.32 50.72 -28.25
C GLY A 111 25.34 51.72 -27.61
N LYS A 112 24.06 51.36 -27.46
CA LYS A 112 23.02 52.19 -26.83
C LYS A 112 22.96 51.96 -25.33
N ILE A 113 24.04 52.33 -24.63
CA ILE A 113 24.24 51.98 -23.21
C ILE A 113 23.17 52.58 -22.29
N THR A 114 22.72 53.82 -22.55
CA THR A 114 21.69 54.48 -21.72
C THR A 114 20.33 53.80 -21.83
N GLU A 115 19.90 53.45 -23.04
CA GLU A 115 18.67 52.68 -23.27
C GLU A 115 18.78 51.27 -22.69
N ALA A 116 19.94 50.62 -22.84
CA ALA A 116 20.18 49.30 -22.26
C ALA A 116 20.11 49.31 -20.73
N PHE A 117 20.65 50.35 -20.09
CA PHE A 117 20.59 50.52 -18.63
C PHE A 117 19.14 50.76 -18.15
N ALA A 118 18.37 51.57 -18.87
CA ALA A 118 16.96 51.78 -18.56
C ALA A 118 16.16 50.46 -18.63
N GLU A 119 16.35 49.66 -19.68
CA GLU A 119 15.72 48.34 -19.79
C GLU A 119 16.20 47.36 -18.70
N ALA A 120 17.48 47.39 -18.35
CA ALA A 120 18.01 46.58 -17.25
C ALA A 120 17.40 46.96 -15.89
N SER A 121 17.15 48.24 -15.64
CA SER A 121 16.45 48.68 -14.44
C SER A 121 14.98 48.24 -14.41
N ALA A 122 14.29 48.30 -15.55
CA ALA A 122 12.91 47.82 -15.68
C ALA A 122 12.82 46.30 -15.47
N LEU A 123 13.83 45.54 -15.92
CA LEU A 123 13.93 44.10 -15.65
C LEU A 123 14.04 43.78 -14.16
N ALA A 124 14.85 44.52 -13.41
CA ALA A 124 15.00 44.31 -11.97
C ALA A 124 13.67 44.55 -11.22
N ASP A 125 12.92 45.58 -11.61
CA ASP A 125 11.58 45.85 -11.06
C ASP A 125 10.58 44.74 -11.42
N LEU A 126 10.64 44.24 -12.65
CA LEU A 126 9.80 43.13 -13.10
C LEU A 126 10.12 41.82 -12.37
N GLU A 127 11.40 41.49 -12.18
CA GLU A 127 11.85 40.35 -11.37
C GLU A 127 11.33 40.43 -9.93
N ARG A 128 11.34 41.62 -9.35
CA ARG A 128 10.77 41.87 -8.01
C ARG A 128 9.26 41.61 -7.99
N ARG A 129 8.51 42.09 -8.99
CA ARG A 129 7.07 41.84 -9.12
C ARG A 129 6.76 40.34 -9.25
N ILE A 130 7.52 39.62 -10.07
CA ILE A 130 7.38 38.17 -10.24
C ILE A 130 7.65 37.47 -8.91
N SER A 131 8.70 37.85 -8.20
CA SER A 131 9.04 37.24 -6.91
C SER A 131 7.94 37.44 -5.87
N ILE A 132 7.34 38.64 -5.80
CA ILE A 132 6.20 38.92 -4.92
C ILE A 132 4.98 38.07 -5.32
N ALA A 133 4.63 38.03 -6.61
CA ALA A 133 3.50 37.26 -7.09
C ALA A 133 3.66 35.75 -6.82
N VAL A 134 4.88 35.22 -6.94
CA VAL A 134 5.20 33.83 -6.60
C VAL A 134 5.00 33.57 -5.10
N LEU A 135 5.49 34.48 -4.24
CA LEU A 135 5.28 34.36 -2.79
C LEU A 135 3.79 34.39 -2.43
N ASP A 136 3.02 35.35 -2.97
CA ASP A 136 1.57 35.44 -2.74
C ASP A 136 0.85 34.16 -3.20
N SER A 137 1.22 33.61 -4.37
CA SER A 137 0.65 32.36 -4.86
C SER A 137 0.97 31.17 -3.96
N SER A 138 2.17 31.15 -3.38
CA SER A 138 2.59 30.10 -2.44
C SER A 138 1.85 30.21 -1.11
N ASP A 139 1.61 31.42 -0.61
CA ASP A 139 0.84 31.66 0.61
C ASP A 139 -0.62 31.24 0.44
N VAL A 140 -1.21 31.53 -0.72
CA VAL A 140 -2.57 31.05 -1.06
C VAL A 140 -2.60 29.52 -1.14
N ALA A 141 -1.63 28.88 -1.79
CA ALA A 141 -1.55 27.43 -1.88
C ALA A 141 -1.36 26.78 -0.49
N HIS A 142 -0.53 27.37 0.37
CA HIS A 142 -0.36 26.96 1.75
C HIS A 142 -1.66 27.12 2.55
N GLY A 143 -2.36 28.24 2.41
CA GLY A 143 -3.67 28.48 3.02
C GLY A 143 -4.70 27.42 2.63
N LEU A 144 -4.79 27.09 1.34
CA LEU A 144 -5.69 26.03 0.83
C LEU A 144 -5.31 24.64 1.37
N SER A 145 -4.00 24.33 1.44
CA SER A 145 -3.52 23.06 2.00
C SER A 145 -3.88 22.92 3.48
N MET A 146 -3.73 23.99 4.27
CA MET A 146 -4.10 24.01 5.69
C MET A 146 -5.61 23.91 5.89
N ALA A 147 -6.40 24.56 5.05
CA ALA A 147 -7.86 24.43 5.06
C ALA A 147 -8.31 22.98 4.78
N ARG A 148 -7.64 22.30 3.84
CA ARG A 148 -7.89 20.88 3.55
C ARG A 148 -7.54 19.98 4.74
N VAL A 149 -6.37 20.17 5.34
CA VAL A 149 -5.97 19.40 6.53
C VAL A 149 -6.95 19.61 7.69
N LYS A 150 -7.44 20.84 7.88
CA LYS A 150 -8.47 21.13 8.88
C LYS A 150 -9.79 20.42 8.58
N ALA A 151 -10.25 20.45 7.32
CA ALA A 151 -11.47 19.75 6.91
C ALA A 151 -11.36 18.23 7.09
N GLU A 152 -10.19 17.64 6.78
CA GLU A 152 -9.92 16.22 7.01
C GLU A 152 -9.92 15.89 8.51
N ARG A 153 -9.32 16.74 9.35
CA ARG A 153 -9.36 16.59 10.80
C ARG A 153 -10.80 16.65 11.34
N ASP A 154 -11.57 17.66 10.95
CA ASP A 154 -12.96 17.84 11.40
C ASP A 154 -13.83 16.64 10.96
N SER A 155 -13.58 16.10 9.77
CA SER A 155 -14.23 14.87 9.29
C SER A 155 -13.87 13.64 10.13
N LEU A 156 -12.59 13.46 10.49
CA LEU A 156 -12.16 12.37 11.35
C LEU A 156 -12.74 12.50 12.78
N GLU A 157 -12.82 13.72 13.32
CA GLU A 157 -13.45 13.97 14.61
C GLU A 157 -14.94 13.62 14.59
N GLN A 158 -15.65 13.93 13.50
CA GLN A 158 -17.06 13.53 13.30
C GLN A 158 -17.23 12.01 13.21
N VAL A 159 -16.37 11.32 12.45
CA VAL A 159 -16.41 9.85 12.35
C VAL A 159 -16.13 9.19 13.70
N ASN A 160 -15.15 9.69 14.45
CA ASN A 160 -14.84 9.18 15.79
C ASN A 160 -16.01 9.42 16.77
N ALA A 161 -16.66 10.59 16.71
CA ALA A 161 -17.85 10.88 17.50
C ALA A 161 -19.02 9.94 17.16
N ALA A 162 -19.24 9.65 15.87
CA ALA A 162 -20.26 8.69 15.43
C ALA A 162 -19.98 7.27 15.92
N GLN A 163 -18.72 6.80 15.81
CA GLN A 163 -18.31 5.49 16.33
C GLN A 163 -18.49 5.37 17.85
N ARG A 164 -18.15 6.42 18.60
CA ARG A 164 -18.37 6.45 20.07
C ARG A 164 -19.85 6.38 20.41
N ALA A 165 -20.69 7.09 19.65
CA ALA A 165 -22.13 7.03 19.83
C ALA A 165 -22.64 5.60 19.56
N GLU A 166 -22.22 4.96 18.47
CA GLU A 166 -22.58 3.59 18.12
C GLU A 166 -22.15 2.59 19.22
N LEU A 167 -20.88 2.61 19.64
CA LEU A 167 -20.39 1.77 20.73
C LEU A 167 -21.16 1.98 22.04
N SER A 168 -21.54 3.22 22.35
CA SER A 168 -22.35 3.50 23.55
C SER A 168 -23.75 2.91 23.45
N THR A 169 -24.33 2.84 22.24
CA THR A 169 -25.64 2.20 22.03
C THR A 169 -25.53 0.68 22.12
N GLU A 170 -24.46 0.08 21.58
CA GLU A 170 -24.22 -1.36 21.70
C GLU A 170 -24.04 -1.76 23.17
N LEU A 171 -23.25 -0.98 23.93
CA LEU A 171 -23.06 -1.21 25.36
C LEU A 171 -24.38 -1.16 26.12
N ARG A 172 -25.22 -0.14 25.90
CA ARG A 172 -26.55 -0.07 26.53
C ARG A 172 -27.43 -1.27 26.18
N SER A 173 -27.43 -1.68 24.91
CA SER A 173 -28.19 -2.86 24.48
C SER A 173 -27.68 -4.15 25.14
N SER A 174 -26.37 -4.24 25.40
CA SER A 174 -25.75 -5.36 26.09
C SER A 174 -26.09 -5.38 27.59
N GLU A 175 -26.11 -4.22 28.24
CA GLU A 175 -26.51 -4.07 29.65
C GLU A 175 -27.96 -4.48 29.86
N GLU A 176 -28.87 -4.11 28.95
CA GLU A 176 -30.28 -4.52 29.00
C GLU A 176 -30.42 -6.05 28.87
N ARG A 177 -29.68 -6.68 27.95
CA ARG A 177 -29.65 -8.14 27.83
C ARG A 177 -29.11 -8.80 29.08
N MET A 178 -27.99 -8.31 29.64
CA MET A 178 -27.42 -8.83 30.88
C MET A 178 -28.40 -8.71 32.05
N ARG A 179 -29.14 -7.60 32.15
CA ARG A 179 -30.18 -7.42 33.17
C ARG A 179 -31.29 -8.46 33.05
N LEU A 180 -31.74 -8.77 31.83
CA LEU A 180 -32.73 -9.84 31.60
C LEU A 180 -32.18 -11.21 32.01
N TRP A 181 -30.96 -11.55 31.60
CA TRP A 181 -30.31 -12.81 31.99
C TRP A 181 -30.11 -12.93 33.50
N MET A 182 -29.80 -11.83 34.18
CA MET A 182 -29.69 -11.79 35.65
C MET A 182 -31.03 -12.14 36.32
N TRP A 183 -32.15 -11.60 35.83
CA TRP A 183 -33.48 -11.95 36.34
C TRP A 183 -33.86 -13.41 36.07
N ILE A 184 -33.52 -13.93 34.89
CA ILE A 184 -33.74 -15.34 34.55
C ILE A 184 -32.92 -16.26 35.47
N ALA A 185 -31.63 -15.96 35.67
CA ALA A 185 -30.75 -16.72 36.55
C ALA A 185 -31.25 -16.69 38.01
N LEU A 186 -31.71 -15.52 38.47
CA LEU A 186 -32.32 -15.38 39.80
C LEU A 186 -33.59 -16.24 39.93
N ALA A 187 -34.48 -16.22 38.92
CA ALA A 187 -35.69 -17.03 38.92
C ALA A 187 -35.38 -18.54 38.96
N ILE A 188 -34.40 -18.99 38.17
CA ILE A 188 -33.93 -20.38 38.17
C ILE A 188 -33.37 -20.77 39.55
N ALA A 189 -32.56 -19.91 40.17
CA ALA A 189 -32.00 -20.15 41.50
C ALA A 189 -33.10 -20.30 42.58
N VAL A 190 -34.14 -19.45 42.52
CA VAL A 190 -35.30 -19.55 43.43
C VAL A 190 -36.06 -20.86 43.20
N ILE A 191 -36.31 -21.27 41.96
CA ILE A 191 -36.97 -22.54 41.63
C ILE A 191 -36.15 -23.74 42.15
N ALA A 192 -34.83 -23.71 41.96
CA ALA A 192 -33.93 -24.75 42.45
C ALA A 192 -33.98 -24.88 43.98
N LEU A 193 -34.02 -23.75 44.71
CA LEU A 193 -34.19 -23.73 46.16
C LEU A 193 -35.54 -24.30 46.61
N LEU A 194 -36.63 -23.99 45.90
CA LEU A 194 -37.95 -24.56 46.18
C LEU A 194 -37.98 -26.08 45.97
N ILE A 195 -37.39 -26.58 44.88
CA ILE A 195 -37.27 -28.02 44.60
C ILE A 195 -36.44 -28.71 45.68
N LEU A 196 -35.31 -28.12 46.09
CA LEU A 196 -34.46 -28.66 47.14
C LEU A 196 -35.21 -28.72 48.49
N GLY A 197 -35.92 -27.65 48.85
CA GLY A 197 -36.76 -27.62 50.05
C GLY A 197 -37.85 -28.70 50.03
N TRP A 198 -38.50 -28.90 48.88
CA TRP A 198 -39.50 -29.94 48.69
C TRP A 198 -38.90 -31.36 48.81
N LEU A 199 -37.73 -31.61 48.21
CA LEU A 199 -37.00 -32.87 48.32
C LEU A 199 -36.63 -33.18 49.78
N LEU A 200 -36.09 -32.20 50.51
CA LEU A 200 -35.76 -32.33 51.92
C LEU A 200 -37.00 -32.63 52.78
N GLN A 201 -38.12 -31.98 52.51
CA GLN A 201 -39.39 -32.26 53.19
C GLN A 201 -39.88 -33.69 52.92
N ARG A 202 -39.78 -34.15 51.65
CA ARG A 202 -40.15 -35.51 51.25
C ARG A 202 -39.24 -36.55 51.90
N MET A 203 -37.92 -36.35 51.87
CA MET A 203 -36.96 -37.23 52.55
C MET A 203 -37.17 -37.25 54.06
N GLY A 204 -37.49 -36.12 54.69
CA GLY A 204 -37.83 -36.05 56.10
C GLY A 204 -39.06 -36.90 56.45
N ARG A 205 -40.09 -36.90 55.60
CA ARG A 205 -41.27 -37.78 55.78
C ARG A 205 -40.93 -39.26 55.59
N VAL A 206 -40.14 -39.60 54.57
CA VAL A 206 -39.71 -40.99 54.32
C VAL A 206 -38.82 -41.49 55.45
N SER A 207 -37.88 -40.67 55.91
CA SER A 207 -37.02 -40.97 57.05
C SER A 207 -37.84 -41.22 58.32
N LYS A 208 -38.85 -40.38 58.62
CA LYS A 208 -39.76 -40.63 59.76
C LYS A 208 -40.47 -41.99 59.64
N LYS A 209 -40.93 -42.37 58.45
CA LYS A 209 -41.53 -43.70 58.21
C LYS A 209 -40.51 -44.82 58.41
N LEU A 210 -39.29 -44.68 57.87
CA LEU A 210 -38.21 -45.65 58.03
C LEU A 210 -37.80 -45.81 59.50
N HIS A 211 -37.74 -44.73 60.28
CA HIS A 211 -37.48 -44.81 61.72
C HIS A 211 -38.62 -45.55 62.45
N GLY A 212 -39.88 -45.34 62.05
CA GLY A 212 -41.02 -46.11 62.57
C GLY A 212 -40.93 -47.61 62.23
N ILE A 213 -40.56 -47.95 60.99
CA ILE A 213 -40.37 -49.35 60.56
C ILE A 213 -39.17 -49.98 61.28
N MET A 214 -38.06 -49.26 61.44
CA MET A 214 -36.91 -49.76 62.19
C MET A 214 -37.23 -49.96 63.67
N ALA A 215 -38.02 -49.08 64.30
CA ALA A 215 -38.50 -49.30 65.66
C ALA A 215 -39.37 -50.57 65.75
N GLY A 216 -40.23 -50.82 64.78
CA GLY A 216 -41.01 -52.06 64.68
C GLY A 216 -40.13 -53.30 64.46
N LEU A 217 -39.18 -53.24 63.52
CA LEU A 217 -38.22 -54.33 63.28
C LEU A 217 -37.32 -54.59 64.49
N GLN A 218 -36.94 -53.57 65.26
CA GLN A 218 -36.19 -53.76 66.50
C GLN A 218 -37.03 -54.50 67.56
N GLN A 219 -38.35 -54.29 67.57
CA GLN A 219 -39.27 -55.02 68.43
C GLN A 219 -39.43 -56.48 67.96
N GLU A 220 -39.61 -56.71 66.66
CA GLU A 220 -39.65 -58.06 66.08
C GLU A 220 -38.32 -58.81 66.25
N VAL A 221 -37.19 -58.12 66.14
CA VAL A 221 -35.86 -58.70 66.40
C VAL A 221 -35.67 -58.98 67.90
N ALA A 222 -36.24 -58.17 68.81
CA ALA A 222 -36.23 -58.49 70.23
C ALA A 222 -37.02 -59.77 70.53
N GLU A 223 -38.20 -59.93 69.92
CA GLU A 223 -39.02 -61.15 70.00
C GLU A 223 -38.29 -62.35 69.36
N LEU A 224 -37.71 -62.18 68.17
CA LEU A 224 -36.93 -63.23 67.51
C LEU A 224 -35.65 -63.55 68.28
N LYS A 225 -35.06 -62.61 69.02
CA LYS A 225 -33.91 -62.87 69.90
C LYS A 225 -34.33 -63.67 71.12
N GLU A 226 -35.57 -63.51 71.60
CA GLU A 226 -36.18 -64.36 72.62
C GLU A 226 -36.45 -65.79 72.07
N PHE A 227 -37.00 -65.90 70.86
CA PHE A 227 -37.15 -67.18 70.15
C PHE A 227 -35.80 -67.85 69.81
N ARG A 228 -34.78 -67.07 69.46
CA ARG A 228 -33.44 -67.58 69.17
C ARG A 228 -32.69 -67.97 70.43
N ASN A 229 -32.89 -67.27 71.55
CA ASN A 229 -32.40 -67.74 72.86
C ASN A 229 -33.05 -69.07 73.25
N LYS A 230 -34.33 -69.29 72.90
CA LYS A 230 -34.98 -70.62 72.99
C LYS A 230 -34.43 -71.68 72.03
N ARG A 231 -33.84 -71.28 70.90
CA ARG A 231 -33.31 -72.20 69.86
C ARG A 231 -31.79 -72.38 69.89
N ARG A 232 -31.09 -71.82 70.89
CA ARG A 232 -29.62 -71.81 71.00
C ARG A 232 -29.03 -73.03 71.75
N GLU A 233 -29.82 -74.07 71.96
CA GLU A 233 -29.36 -75.36 72.52
C GLU A 233 -28.82 -76.36 71.47
N GLN A 234 -28.57 -75.95 70.22
CA GLN A 234 -28.04 -76.87 69.20
C GLN A 234 -26.81 -76.28 68.48
N PRO A 235 -25.64 -76.97 68.48
CA PRO A 235 -24.39 -76.40 67.98
C PRO A 235 -24.07 -76.73 66.51
N ASP A 236 -23.37 -75.76 65.90
CA ASP A 236 -22.35 -75.81 64.84
C ASP A 236 -22.61 -76.44 63.46
N ARG A 237 -22.38 -75.63 62.40
CA ARG A 237 -21.18 -75.79 61.52
C ARG A 237 -21.01 -74.72 60.42
N SER A 238 -19.86 -74.03 60.49
CA SER A 238 -18.89 -73.71 59.42
C SER A 238 -19.32 -73.20 58.03
N THR A 239 -18.98 -71.94 57.75
CA THR A 239 -18.40 -71.41 56.49
C THR A 239 -17.03 -72.08 56.18
N PRO A 240 -16.38 -72.01 54.98
CA PRO A 240 -16.28 -70.82 54.11
C PRO A 240 -15.96 -71.01 52.58
N SER A 241 -15.86 -69.85 51.90
CA SER A 241 -14.90 -69.43 50.86
C SER A 241 -14.82 -70.05 49.46
N THR A 242 -15.00 -69.16 48.49
CA THR A 242 -14.54 -69.11 47.09
C THR A 242 -13.03 -69.33 46.92
N PRO A 243 -12.58 -69.79 45.73
CA PRO A 243 -11.40 -69.19 45.09
C PRO A 243 -11.50 -68.97 43.55
N PRO A 244 -10.56 -68.19 42.96
CA PRO A 244 -10.60 -67.65 41.59
C PRO A 244 -9.74 -68.44 40.57
N ILE A 245 -9.95 -68.18 39.27
CA ILE A 245 -9.21 -68.79 38.15
C ILE A 245 -8.13 -67.81 37.61
N PRO A 246 -6.91 -68.28 37.26
CA PRO A 246 -5.79 -67.45 36.78
C PRO A 246 -5.46 -67.65 35.27
N VAL A 247 -4.42 -66.91 34.83
CA VAL A 247 -3.46 -67.20 33.74
C VAL A 247 -3.52 -66.31 32.47
N ALA A 248 -2.71 -65.24 32.47
CA ALA A 248 -1.48 -65.02 31.67
C ALA A 248 -1.52 -64.89 30.11
N PRO A 249 -0.46 -64.34 29.45
CA PRO A 249 -0.47 -63.37 28.34
C PRO A 249 0.34 -63.89 27.11
N PRO A 250 1.14 -63.08 26.38
CA PRO A 250 0.87 -61.97 25.46
C PRO A 250 1.17 -62.37 23.98
N GLU A 251 0.65 -61.63 23.00
CA GLU A 251 1.09 -61.79 21.60
C GLU A 251 1.38 -60.42 20.96
N ALA A 252 2.48 -60.39 20.22
CA ALA A 252 3.12 -59.21 19.68
C ALA A 252 3.02 -59.19 18.15
N VAL A 253 3.14 -57.96 17.60
CA VAL A 253 3.51 -57.60 16.22
C VAL A 253 2.45 -57.87 15.15
N VAL A 254 1.98 -56.83 14.43
CA VAL A 254 2.07 -56.72 12.96
C VAL A 254 1.95 -55.24 12.54
N ALA A 255 2.81 -54.90 11.58
CA ALA A 255 3.02 -53.66 10.85
C ALA A 255 1.79 -52.89 10.35
N SER A 256 1.90 -51.56 10.41
CA SER A 256 1.02 -50.59 9.75
C SER A 256 1.32 -50.48 8.25
N PRO A 257 0.30 -50.33 7.39
CA PRO A 257 0.45 -50.13 5.95
C PRO A 257 0.80 -48.67 5.58
N PRO A 258 1.34 -48.41 4.37
CA PRO A 258 1.78 -47.10 3.95
C PRO A 258 0.65 -46.25 3.35
N SER A 259 0.91 -44.94 3.30
CA SER A 259 0.28 -43.94 2.41
C SER A 259 -1.04 -43.29 2.86
N GLN A 260 -0.96 -42.40 3.86
CA GLN A 260 -1.81 -41.20 4.00
C GLN A 260 -1.24 -40.14 4.99
N ALA A 261 0.07 -40.17 5.24
CA ALA A 261 0.74 -39.39 6.28
C ALA A 261 1.15 -37.98 5.80
N ILE A 262 0.22 -37.04 5.74
CA ILE A 262 0.54 -35.59 5.81
C ILE A 262 -0.39 -34.85 6.80
N VAL A 263 -1.56 -35.39 7.14
CA VAL A 263 -2.53 -34.70 8.03
C VAL A 263 -2.54 -35.24 9.47
N GLU A 264 -2.00 -36.44 9.72
CA GLU A 264 -2.25 -37.17 10.97
C GLU A 264 -1.21 -36.97 12.09
N ALA A 265 -0.09 -36.29 11.81
CA ALA A 265 0.98 -36.03 12.80
C ALA A 265 1.17 -34.55 13.16
N MET A 266 0.19 -33.70 12.84
CA MET A 266 0.28 -32.27 13.10
C MET A 266 -0.36 -31.90 14.44
N ASP A 267 0.25 -30.97 15.15
CA ASP A 267 -0.31 -30.42 16.39
C ASP A 267 -1.70 -29.83 16.08
N PRO A 268 -2.80 -30.39 16.62
CA PRO A 268 -4.16 -29.93 16.33
C PRO A 268 -4.37 -28.46 16.72
N VAL A 269 -3.57 -27.94 17.64
CA VAL A 269 -3.59 -26.53 18.04
C VAL A 269 -3.11 -25.63 16.91
N VAL A 270 -2.06 -26.02 16.18
CA VAL A 270 -1.51 -25.25 15.06
C VAL A 270 -2.49 -25.23 13.89
N ALA A 271 -3.12 -26.38 13.59
CA ALA A 271 -4.15 -26.48 12.57
C ALA A 271 -5.37 -25.60 12.88
N ALA A 272 -5.87 -25.62 14.12
CA ALA A 272 -6.98 -24.78 14.55
C ALA A 272 -6.65 -23.28 14.52
N LEU A 273 -5.44 -22.91 14.93
CA LEU A 273 -4.97 -21.52 14.86
C LEU A 273 -4.85 -21.05 13.41
N PHE A 274 -4.37 -21.90 12.52
CA PHE A 274 -4.25 -21.59 11.09
C PHE A 274 -5.61 -21.49 10.40
N LEU A 275 -6.56 -22.38 10.71
CA LEU A 275 -7.94 -22.26 10.22
C LEU A 275 -8.59 -20.93 10.61
N ARG A 276 -8.34 -20.46 11.84
CA ARG A 276 -8.88 -19.19 12.33
C ARG A 276 -8.20 -17.97 11.70
N SER A 277 -6.87 -17.97 11.62
CA SER A 277 -6.08 -16.78 11.23
C SER A 277 -5.66 -16.74 9.75
N GLY A 278 -5.64 -17.90 9.08
CA GLY A 278 -5.23 -18.06 7.70
C GLY A 278 -6.08 -17.26 6.70
N PRO A 279 -7.42 -17.31 6.75
CA PRO A 279 -8.28 -16.56 5.83
C PRO A 279 -8.08 -15.05 5.92
N GLU A 280 -7.95 -14.51 7.14
CA GLU A 280 -7.70 -13.08 7.39
C GLU A 280 -6.34 -12.63 6.86
N ARG A 281 -5.29 -13.45 7.07
CA ARG A 281 -3.94 -13.18 6.57
C ARG A 281 -3.88 -13.26 5.05
N LEU A 282 -4.58 -14.22 4.43
CA LEU A 282 -4.69 -14.32 2.97
C LEU A 282 -5.43 -13.11 2.38
N ALA A 283 -6.53 -12.67 2.99
CA ALA A 283 -7.25 -11.47 2.58
C ALA A 283 -6.37 -10.21 2.69
N THR A 284 -5.60 -10.10 3.78
CA THR A 284 -4.65 -9.00 4.00
C THR A 284 -3.52 -9.00 2.97
N LEU A 285 -3.00 -10.18 2.60
CA LEU A 285 -1.99 -10.33 1.56
C LEU A 285 -2.51 -9.84 0.20
N ARG A 286 -3.74 -10.25 -0.17
CA ARG A 286 -4.41 -9.81 -1.40
C ARG A 286 -4.65 -8.31 -1.42
N ALA A 287 -5.15 -7.75 -0.33
CA ALA A 287 -5.35 -6.31 -0.21
C ALA A 287 -4.04 -5.54 -0.38
N ALA A 288 -2.97 -5.97 0.30
CA ALA A 288 -1.65 -5.35 0.18
C ALA A 288 -1.08 -5.45 -1.24
N ARG A 289 -1.35 -6.56 -1.95
CA ARG A 289 -1.01 -6.74 -3.36
C ARG A 289 -1.76 -5.77 -4.26
N THR A 290 -3.07 -5.61 -4.10
CA THR A 290 -3.86 -4.66 -4.90
C THR A 290 -3.44 -3.21 -4.70
N SER A 291 -2.98 -2.85 -3.50
CA SER A 291 -2.49 -1.50 -3.20
C SER A 291 -1.01 -1.28 -3.54
N GLY A 292 -0.29 -2.31 -4.00
CA GLY A 292 1.16 -2.25 -4.24
C GLY A 292 1.99 -2.01 -2.96
N ASP A 293 1.45 -2.29 -1.78
CA ASP A 293 2.13 -2.08 -0.49
C ASP A 293 3.07 -3.25 -0.19
N ARG A 294 4.28 -3.17 -0.73
CA ARG A 294 5.31 -4.20 -0.60
C ARG A 294 5.73 -4.43 0.85
N GLU A 295 5.81 -3.39 1.66
CA GLU A 295 6.24 -3.53 3.05
C GLU A 295 5.21 -4.35 3.83
N LYS A 296 3.92 -4.09 3.60
CA LYS A 296 2.84 -4.87 4.20
C LYS A 296 2.82 -6.31 3.71
N ILE A 297 3.09 -6.58 2.43
CA ILE A 297 3.26 -7.94 1.90
C ILE A 297 4.35 -8.68 2.66
N LEU A 298 5.53 -8.06 2.84
CA LEU A 298 6.65 -8.66 3.56
C LEU A 298 6.30 -8.97 5.03
N ARG A 299 5.61 -8.06 5.72
CA ARG A 299 5.15 -8.30 7.11
C ARG A 299 4.17 -9.49 7.18
N VAL A 300 3.25 -9.60 6.24
CA VAL A 300 2.28 -10.71 6.18
C VAL A 300 3.00 -12.03 5.90
N VAL A 301 3.88 -12.08 4.90
CA VAL A 301 4.68 -13.29 4.58
C VAL A 301 5.54 -13.71 5.78
N HIS A 302 6.19 -12.75 6.46
CA HIS A 302 6.97 -13.03 7.66
C HIS A 302 6.11 -13.61 8.79
N SER A 303 4.87 -13.13 8.95
CA SER A 303 3.94 -13.66 9.96
C SER A 303 3.40 -15.06 9.62
N LEU A 304 3.27 -15.39 8.34
CA LEU A 304 2.77 -16.68 7.84
C LEU A 304 3.86 -17.76 7.84
N LYS A 305 5.13 -17.40 7.61
CA LYS A 305 6.25 -18.33 7.50
C LYS A 305 6.33 -19.37 8.63
N PRO A 306 6.22 -19.01 9.93
CA PRO A 306 6.29 -20.01 11.01
C PRO A 306 5.15 -21.02 10.98
N GLN A 307 3.95 -20.59 10.57
CA GLN A 307 2.78 -21.46 10.49
C GLN A 307 2.88 -22.39 9.27
N LEU A 308 3.29 -21.86 8.12
CA LEU A 308 3.46 -22.63 6.88
C LEU A 308 4.57 -23.67 6.97
N ALA A 309 5.65 -23.37 7.70
CA ALA A 309 6.73 -24.31 7.95
C ALA A 309 6.26 -25.55 8.74
N SER A 310 5.22 -25.43 9.56
CA SER A 310 4.61 -26.56 10.27
C SER A 310 3.79 -27.47 9.37
N PHE A 311 3.34 -26.99 8.20
CA PHE A 311 2.61 -27.80 7.22
C PHE A 311 3.55 -28.45 6.20
N ASP A 312 4.42 -27.66 5.58
CA ASP A 312 5.36 -28.14 4.56
C ASP A 312 6.55 -27.16 4.45
N ALA A 313 7.57 -27.38 5.27
CA ALA A 313 8.76 -26.54 5.27
C ALA A 313 9.48 -26.56 3.91
N ASP A 314 9.51 -27.71 3.23
CA ASP A 314 10.25 -27.90 1.99
C ASP A 314 9.63 -27.10 0.83
N LEU A 315 8.29 -27.03 0.80
CA LEU A 315 7.58 -26.20 -0.17
C LEU A 315 7.65 -24.70 0.17
N PHE A 316 7.34 -24.32 1.40
CA PHE A 316 7.07 -22.91 1.75
C PHE A 316 8.30 -22.11 2.17
N ALA A 317 9.34 -22.73 2.72
CA ALA A 317 10.57 -22.02 3.09
C ALA A 317 11.27 -21.34 1.91
N PRO A 318 11.50 -21.99 0.74
CA PRO A 318 12.17 -21.34 -0.39
C PRO A 318 11.32 -20.20 -0.98
N ILE A 319 10.00 -20.36 -1.06
CA ILE A 319 9.07 -19.34 -1.56
C ILE A 319 9.06 -18.11 -0.64
N CYS A 320 8.93 -18.33 0.68
CA CYS A 320 8.99 -17.24 1.65
C CYS A 320 10.34 -16.50 1.59
N ALA A 321 11.44 -17.21 1.38
CA ALA A 321 12.78 -16.62 1.25
C ALA A 321 12.92 -15.79 -0.04
N ALA A 322 12.41 -16.29 -1.17
CA ALA A 322 12.43 -15.58 -2.45
C ALA A 322 11.63 -14.26 -2.39
N ILE A 323 10.47 -14.27 -1.71
CA ILE A 323 9.65 -13.07 -1.53
C ILE A 323 10.29 -12.06 -0.58
N THR A 324 10.98 -12.53 0.46
CA THR A 324 11.55 -11.66 1.52
C THR A 324 12.93 -11.11 1.20
N THR A 325 13.69 -11.76 0.33
CA THR A 325 15.02 -11.28 -0.07
C THR A 325 14.89 -10.17 -1.11
N PRO A 326 15.39 -8.94 -0.86
CA PRO A 326 15.38 -7.88 -1.87
C PRO A 326 16.39 -8.25 -2.98
N PRO A 327 15.97 -8.40 -4.25
CA PRO A 327 16.91 -8.65 -5.33
C PRO A 327 17.63 -7.35 -5.69
N ASN A 328 18.93 -7.45 -5.97
CA ASN A 328 19.63 -6.43 -6.75
C ASN A 328 19.04 -6.46 -8.17
N GLY A 329 18.11 -5.56 -8.47
CA GLY A 329 17.30 -5.60 -9.70
C GLY A 329 16.12 -6.57 -9.54
N MET A 330 14.99 -6.05 -9.06
CA MET A 330 13.79 -6.84 -8.80
C MET A 330 13.10 -7.26 -10.10
N ASP A 331 13.17 -8.55 -10.42
CA ASP A 331 12.27 -9.17 -11.39
C ASP A 331 10.86 -9.25 -10.80
N LEU A 332 10.05 -8.22 -11.09
CA LEU A 332 8.66 -8.09 -10.65
C LEU A 332 7.79 -9.26 -11.13
N THR A 333 8.10 -9.83 -12.29
CA THR A 333 7.33 -10.95 -12.86
C THR A 333 7.53 -12.20 -12.03
N ARG A 334 8.79 -12.52 -11.72
CA ARG A 334 9.12 -13.66 -10.86
C ARG A 334 8.58 -13.50 -9.44
N TRP A 335 8.71 -12.30 -8.87
CA TRP A 335 8.19 -12.01 -7.53
C TRP A 335 6.67 -12.17 -7.43
N ASN A 336 5.93 -11.73 -8.44
CA ASN A 336 4.49 -11.95 -8.51
C ASN A 336 4.12 -13.44 -8.66
N ALA A 337 4.89 -14.21 -9.46
CA ALA A 337 4.67 -15.65 -9.61
C ALA A 337 4.93 -16.42 -8.30
N ASP A 338 5.92 -16.01 -7.51
CA ASP A 338 6.19 -16.58 -6.19
C ASP A 338 5.03 -16.28 -5.22
N LEU A 339 4.47 -15.06 -5.26
CA LEU A 339 3.27 -14.71 -4.50
C LEU A 339 2.04 -15.51 -4.92
N ASP A 340 1.80 -15.70 -6.22
CA ASP A 340 0.70 -16.53 -6.72
C ASP A 340 0.83 -18.00 -6.27
N THR A 341 2.06 -18.49 -6.17
CA THR A 341 2.34 -19.84 -5.68
C THR A 341 2.10 -19.94 -4.17
N LEU A 342 2.50 -18.92 -3.41
CA LEU A 342 2.22 -18.83 -1.98
C LEU A 342 0.71 -18.77 -1.70
N GLU A 343 -0.03 -17.92 -2.40
CA GLU A 343 -1.48 -17.77 -2.23
C GLU A 343 -2.22 -19.10 -2.49
N ARG A 344 -1.91 -19.79 -3.59
CA ARG A 344 -2.50 -21.09 -3.92
C ARG A 344 -2.17 -22.16 -2.87
N GLY A 345 -0.92 -22.20 -2.39
CA GLY A 345 -0.51 -23.14 -1.35
C GLY A 345 -1.27 -22.92 -0.04
N VAL A 346 -1.49 -21.66 0.36
CA VAL A 346 -2.30 -21.33 1.54
C VAL A 346 -3.77 -21.75 1.36
N GLU A 347 -4.36 -21.49 0.19
CA GLU A 347 -5.74 -21.89 -0.12
C GLU A 347 -5.93 -23.41 -0.09
N ASP A 348 -4.98 -24.17 -0.63
CA ASP A 348 -5.05 -25.63 -0.64
C ASP A 348 -4.95 -26.20 0.79
N ILE A 349 -4.14 -25.61 1.67
CA ILE A 349 -4.11 -25.98 3.09
C ILE A 349 -5.47 -25.69 3.74
N LEU A 350 -6.02 -24.48 3.54
CA LEU A 350 -7.31 -24.11 4.11
C LEU A 350 -8.44 -25.02 3.61
N ARG A 351 -8.42 -25.41 2.33
CA ARG A 351 -9.39 -26.34 1.76
C ARG A 351 -9.26 -27.73 2.38
N LYS A 352 -8.05 -28.24 2.57
CA LYS A 352 -7.79 -29.55 3.19
C LYS A 352 -8.20 -29.60 4.65
N LEU A 353 -8.02 -28.51 5.40
CA LEU A 353 -8.39 -28.41 6.81
C LEU A 353 -9.89 -28.22 7.05
N ALA A 354 -10.65 -27.81 6.02
CA ALA A 354 -12.09 -27.61 6.10
C ALA A 354 -12.90 -28.86 5.72
N GLN A 355 -12.24 -29.94 5.28
CA GLN A 355 -12.84 -31.25 4.95
C GLN A 355 -12.84 -32.17 6.17
#